data_AF-A0A914SLM7-F1
#
_entry.id   AF-A0A914SLM7-F1
#
_cell.length_a   1.000
_cell.length_b   1.000
_cell.length_c   1.000
_cell.angle_alpha   90.00
_cell.angle_beta   90.00
_cell.angle_gamma   90.00
#
_symmetry.space_group_name_H-M   'P 1'
#
loop_
_entity.id
_entity.type
_entity.pdbx_description
1 polymer ?
#
loop_
_entity_poly.entity_id
_entity_poly.type
_entity_poly.pdbx_seq_one_letter_code
_entity_poly.pdbx_strand_id
1 'polypeptide(L)'
;MNQTATVVIKGYEKVDDKFVQGMDALVAFHTVNVILGSFCTIIAATNVFLFLSTAKFRVMYKILTVLAIADLINTISKIMMGINRRNLYSDILNTHLIPIRNSWDCAIEPWLWMQGIGK
;
A
#
# COMPACT_ATOMS: atom_id res chain seq x y z
N MET A 1 -5.13 17.67 -32.69
CA MET A 1 -5.44 17.25 -31.31
C MET A 1 -6.64 16.33 -31.38
N ASN A 2 -6.39 15.02 -31.52
CA ASN A 2 -7.44 14.02 -31.76
C ASN A 2 -7.89 13.48 -30.40
N GLN A 3 -9.11 13.86 -29.98
CA GLN A 3 -9.78 13.24 -28.84
C GLN A 3 -10.17 11.81 -29.24
N THR A 4 -9.34 10.83 -28.88
CA THR A 4 -9.76 9.42 -28.85
C THR A 4 -10.90 9.31 -27.84
N ALA A 5 -12.12 9.16 -28.35
CA ALA A 5 -13.33 9.02 -27.56
C ALA A 5 -13.17 7.83 -26.59
N THR A 6 -12.98 8.14 -25.31
CA THR A 6 -13.00 7.14 -24.25
C THR A 6 -14.46 6.73 -24.07
N VAL A 7 -14.75 5.46 -24.38
CA VAL A 7 -16.10 4.91 -24.24
C VAL A 7 -16.33 4.73 -22.74
N VAL A 8 -16.99 5.70 -22.12
CA VAL A 8 -17.38 5.64 -20.70
C VAL A 8 -18.58 4.72 -20.57
N ILE A 9 -18.36 3.49 -20.10
CA ILE A 9 -19.43 2.52 -19.86
C ILE A 9 -19.66 2.45 -18.36
N LYS A 10 -20.82 2.94 -17.89
CA LYS A 10 -21.29 2.81 -16.49
C LYS A 10 -20.21 3.04 -15.40
N GLY A 11 -19.50 4.17 -15.43
CA GLY A 11 -18.51 4.50 -14.39
C GLY A 11 -17.12 3.87 -14.57
N TYR A 12 -16.87 3.27 -15.74
CA TYR A 12 -15.56 2.74 -16.12
C TYR A 12 -15.07 3.42 -17.41
N GLU A 13 -13.77 3.70 -17.47
CA GLU A 13 -13.09 4.25 -18.63
C GLU A 13 -12.30 3.14 -19.34
N LYS A 14 -12.59 2.91 -20.64
CA LYS A 14 -11.85 1.94 -21.46
C LYS A 14 -10.49 2.50 -21.84
N VAL A 15 -9.45 1.68 -21.68
CA VAL A 15 -8.05 2.09 -21.81
C VAL A 15 -7.39 1.47 -23.04
N ASP A 16 -6.51 2.24 -23.68
CA ASP A 16 -5.69 1.80 -24.82
C ASP A 16 -4.55 0.86 -24.37
N ASP A 17 -4.20 -0.12 -25.20
CA ASP A 17 -3.25 -1.20 -24.85
C ASP A 17 -1.83 -0.68 -24.53
N LYS A 18 -1.45 0.49 -25.06
CA LYS A 18 -0.17 1.14 -24.76
C LYS A 18 -0.07 1.65 -23.32
N PHE A 19 -1.20 2.02 -22.72
CA PHE A 19 -1.23 2.47 -21.32
C PHE A 19 -1.08 1.27 -20.37
N VAL A 20 -1.66 0.12 -20.71
CA VAL A 20 -1.52 -1.13 -19.96
C VAL A 20 -0.05 -1.57 -19.89
N GLN A 21 0.70 -1.43 -20.99
CA GLN A 21 2.12 -1.79 -21.04
C GLN A 21 3.02 -0.92 -20.12
N GLY A 22 2.61 0.31 -19.81
CA GLY A 22 3.31 1.19 -18.85
C GLY A 22 3.03 0.83 -17.37
N MET A 23 1.96 0.09 -17.10
CA MET A 23 1.57 -0.28 -15.74
C MET A 23 2.45 -1.40 -15.14
N ASP A 24 3.08 -2.23 -15.97
CA ASP A 24 3.94 -3.34 -15.50
C ASP A 24 5.12 -2.86 -14.65
N ALA A 25 5.76 -1.75 -15.04
CA ALA A 25 6.84 -1.14 -14.27
C ALA A 25 6.34 -0.60 -12.91
N LEU A 26 5.11 -0.11 -12.86
CA LEU A 26 4.49 0.40 -11.64
C LEU A 26 4.11 -0.73 -10.69
N VAL A 27 3.60 -1.85 -11.23
CA VAL A 27 3.32 -3.09 -10.49
C VAL A 27 4.63 -3.66 -9.92
N ALA A 28 5.71 -3.68 -10.70
CA ALA A 28 7.03 -4.10 -10.23
C ALA A 28 7.54 -3.23 -9.06
N PHE A 29 7.40 -1.91 -9.16
CA PHE A 29 7.80 -0.99 -8.09
C PHE A 29 6.97 -1.18 -6.80
N HIS A 30 5.66 -1.38 -6.91
CA HIS A 30 4.81 -1.70 -5.76
C HIS A 30 5.14 -3.06 -5.15
N THR A 31 5.56 -4.03 -5.97
CA THR A 31 6.02 -5.35 -5.52
C THR A 31 7.27 -5.25 -4.68
N VAL A 32 8.29 -4.52 -5.15
CA VAL A 32 9.54 -4.32 -4.40
C VAL A 32 9.27 -3.64 -3.06
N ASN A 33 8.38 -2.64 -3.02
CA ASN A 33 8.01 -1.98 -1.78
C ASN A 33 7.25 -2.88 -0.80
N VAL A 34 6.40 -3.78 -1.29
CA VAL A 34 5.74 -4.79 -0.45
C VAL A 34 6.76 -5.76 0.13
N ILE A 35 7.74 -6.18 -0.68
CA ILE A 35 8.82 -7.08 -0.23
C ILE A 35 9.70 -6.40 0.82
N LEU A 36 10.19 -5.18 0.56
CA LEU A 36 10.98 -4.41 1.52
C LEU A 36 10.18 -4.13 2.80
N GLY A 37 8.90 -3.81 2.68
CA GLY A 37 7.99 -3.64 3.81
C GLY A 37 7.84 -4.92 4.62
N SER A 38 7.78 -6.08 3.96
CA SER A 38 7.67 -7.38 4.65
C SER A 38 8.92 -7.70 5.49
N PHE A 39 10.13 -7.49 4.95
CA PHE A 39 11.38 -7.66 5.71
C PHE A 39 11.46 -6.71 6.91
N CYS A 40 11.10 -5.44 6.72
CA CYS A 40 11.07 -4.46 7.80
C CYS A 40 10.05 -4.85 8.89
N THR A 41 8.89 -5.38 8.50
CA THR A 41 7.86 -5.87 9.43
C THR A 41 8.37 -7.03 10.28
N ILE A 42 9.11 -7.98 9.70
CA ILE A 42 9.66 -9.12 10.43
C ILE A 42 10.63 -8.64 11.51
N ILE A 43 11.56 -7.75 11.15
CA ILE A 43 12.55 -7.21 12.09
C ILE A 43 11.85 -6.41 13.21
N ALA A 44 10.91 -5.53 12.86
CA ALA A 44 10.17 -4.74 13.83
C ALA A 44 9.30 -5.63 14.75
N ALA A 45 8.69 -6.69 14.21
CA ALA A 45 7.88 -7.65 14.96
C ALA A 45 8.74 -8.45 15.96
N THR A 46 9.91 -8.90 15.55
CA THR A 46 10.87 -9.59 16.43
C THR A 46 11.30 -8.68 17.58
N ASN A 47 11.58 -7.40 17.32
CA ASN A 47 11.94 -6.44 18.35
C ASN A 47 10.79 -6.18 19.34
N VAL A 48 9.57 -5.98 18.84
CA VAL A 48 8.39 -5.82 19.71
C VAL A 48 8.13 -7.07 20.55
N PHE A 49 8.27 -8.26 19.98
CA PHE A 49 8.12 -9.52 20.71
C PHE A 49 9.16 -9.69 21.84
N LEU A 50 10.42 -9.36 21.58
CA LEU A 50 11.50 -9.37 22.58
C LEU A 50 11.24 -8.38 23.71
N PHE A 51 10.83 -7.16 23.37
CA PHE A 51 10.54 -6.11 24.35
C PHE A 51 9.29 -6.39 25.18
N LEU A 52 8.25 -7.01 24.61
CA LEU A 52 7.06 -7.41 25.36
C LEU A 52 7.32 -8.61 26.28
N SER A 53 8.14 -9.57 25.84
CA SER A 53 8.46 -10.78 26.63
C SER A 53 9.30 -10.46 27.86
N THR A 54 10.16 -9.44 27.80
CA THR A 54 11.11 -9.15 28.90
C THR A 54 10.74 -7.91 29.68
N ALA A 55 10.22 -8.09 30.90
CA ALA A 55 9.81 -6.99 31.78
C ALA A 55 10.91 -5.95 32.08
N LYS A 56 12.18 -6.39 32.12
CA LYS A 56 13.34 -5.51 32.39
C LYS A 56 13.66 -4.55 31.24
N PHE A 57 13.41 -4.94 29.98
CA PHE A 57 13.69 -4.08 28.83
C PHE A 57 12.61 -2.99 28.62
N ARG A 58 11.37 -3.21 29.09
CA ARG A 58 10.25 -2.26 28.97
C ARG A 58 10.47 -0.92 29.66
N VAL A 59 11.33 -0.85 30.68
CA VAL A 59 11.58 0.38 31.44
C VAL A 59 12.78 1.15 30.88
N MET A 60 13.82 0.45 30.44
CA MET A 60 15.05 1.05 29.89
C MET A 60 14.90 1.48 28.42
N TYR A 61 14.14 0.73 27.61
CA TYR A 61 14.09 0.91 26.14
C TYR A 61 12.71 1.32 25.63
N LYS A 62 12.03 2.20 26.38
CA LYS A 62 10.69 2.72 26.02
C LYS A 62 10.66 3.35 24.63
N ILE A 63 11.68 4.16 24.29
CA ILE A 63 11.77 4.85 23.00
C ILE A 63 11.89 3.83 21.85
N LEU A 64 12.75 2.82 21.98
CA LEU A 64 12.89 1.76 20.97
C LEU A 64 11.62 0.94 20.81
N THR A 65 10.88 0.73 21.90
CA THR A 65 9.61 -0.02 21.86
C THR A 65 8.53 0.77 21.11
N VAL A 66 8.41 2.07 21.38
CA VAL A 66 7.46 2.94 20.67
C VAL A 66 7.83 3.07 19.20
N LEU A 67 9.12 3.21 18.88
CA LEU A 67 9.62 3.26 17.51
C LEU A 67 9.32 1.95 16.75
N ALA A 68 9.56 0.79 17.37
CA ALA A 68 9.27 -0.50 16.75
C ALA A 68 7.76 -0.72 16.52
N ILE A 69 6.90 -0.22 17.42
CA ILE A 69 5.44 -0.25 17.22
C ILE A 69 5.03 0.69 16.08
N ALA A 70 5.58 1.90 16.01
CA ALA A 70 5.32 2.84 14.92
C ALA A 70 5.75 2.26 13.56
N ASP A 71 6.92 1.62 13.51
CA ASP A 71 7.42 0.92 12.33
C ASP A 71 6.49 -0.23 11.91
N LEU A 72 5.98 -1.03 12.84
CA LEU A 72 4.98 -2.07 12.54
C LEU A 72 3.70 -1.50 11.93
N ILE A 73 3.15 -0.42 12.51
CA ILE A 73 1.95 0.23 11.99
C ILE A 73 2.20 0.76 10.57
N ASN A 74 3.37 1.37 10.35
CA ASN A 74 3.77 1.88 9.04
C ASN A 74 3.89 0.77 7.99
N THR A 75 4.57 -0.34 8.30
CA THR A 75 4.77 -1.41 7.34
C THR A 75 3.47 -2.16 7.03
N ILE A 76 2.60 -2.38 8.01
CA ILE A 76 1.25 -2.94 7.80
C ILE A 76 0.45 -2.04 6.85
N SER A 77 0.52 -0.72 7.02
CA SER A 77 -0.15 0.24 6.14
C SER A 77 0.33 0.13 4.69
N LYS A 78 1.64 0.00 4.49
CA LYS A 78 2.23 -0.17 3.15
C LYS A 78 1.81 -1.50 2.52
N ILE A 79 1.77 -2.59 3.29
CA ILE A 79 1.33 -3.91 2.80
C ILE A 79 -0.14 -3.85 2.39
N MET A 80 -1.02 -3.29 3.23
CA MET A 80 -2.45 -3.16 2.92
C MET A 80 -2.69 -2.31 1.66
N MET A 81 -2.01 -1.17 1.55
CA MET A 81 -2.05 -0.32 0.35
C MET A 81 -1.54 -1.08 -0.89
N GLY A 82 -0.49 -1.88 -0.75
CA GLY A 82 0.08 -2.70 -1.82
C GLY A 82 -0.87 -3.79 -2.32
N ILE A 83 -1.58 -4.46 -1.42
CA ILE A 83 -2.56 -5.51 -1.77
C ILE A 83 -3.77 -4.89 -2.50
N ASN A 84 -4.36 -3.83 -1.96
CA ASN A 84 -5.51 -3.18 -2.59
C ASN A 84 -5.17 -2.68 -4.01
N ARG A 85 -3.98 -2.10 -4.15
CA ARG A 85 -3.50 -1.57 -5.43
C ARG A 85 -3.14 -2.68 -6.42
N ARG A 86 -2.62 -3.82 -5.95
CA ARG A 86 -2.42 -5.03 -6.78
C ARG A 86 -3.73 -5.57 -7.32
N ASN A 87 -4.76 -5.71 -6.48
CA ASN A 87 -6.07 -6.20 -6.91
C ASN A 87 -6.71 -5.28 -7.94
N LEU A 88 -6.63 -3.96 -7.73
CA LEU A 88 -7.13 -2.98 -8.69
C LEU A 88 -6.41 -3.11 -10.05
N TYR A 89 -5.09 -3.25 -10.04
CA TYR A 89 -4.33 -3.41 -11.28
C TYR A 89 -4.56 -4.76 -11.96
N SER A 90 -4.72 -5.86 -11.23
CA SER A 90 -5.07 -7.15 -11.84
C SER A 90 -6.45 -7.11 -12.49
N ASP A 91 -7.42 -6.42 -11.89
CA ASP A 91 -8.75 -6.29 -12.45
C ASP A 91 -8.73 -5.43 -13.72
N ILE A 92 -7.95 -4.34 -13.73
CA ILE A 92 -7.75 -3.49 -14.92
C ILE A 92 -7.05 -4.27 -16.05
N LEU A 93 -6.04 -5.09 -15.72
CA LEU A 93 -5.34 -5.94 -16.70
C LEU A 93 -6.26 -6.99 -17.33
N ASN A 94 -7.19 -7.56 -16.56
CA ASN A 94 -8.13 -8.57 -17.09
C ASN A 94 -9.30 -7.95 -17.86
N THR A 95 -9.76 -6.76 -17.48
CA THR A 95 -10.98 -6.15 -18.02
C THR A 95 -10.73 -5.00 -18.99
N HIS A 96 -9.51 -4.46 -19.05
CA HIS A 96 -9.14 -3.24 -19.80
C HIS A 96 -10.02 -2.01 -19.45
N LEU A 97 -10.57 -2.00 -18.22
CA LEU A 97 -11.48 -0.98 -17.72
C LEU A 97 -10.93 -0.38 -16.43
N ILE A 98 -10.75 0.94 -16.38
CA ILE A 98 -10.39 1.65 -15.15
C ILE A 98 -11.67 2.12 -14.45
N PRO A 99 -11.89 1.76 -13.19
CA PRO A 99 -13.01 2.31 -12.42
C PRO A 99 -12.76 3.80 -12.13
N ILE A 100 -13.76 4.63 -12.42
CA ILE A 100 -13.74 6.05 -12.09
C ILE A 100 -14.05 6.17 -10.59
N ARG A 101 -13.01 6.39 -9.76
CA ARG A 101 -13.16 6.69 -8.33
C ARG A 101 -13.06 8.19 -8.06
N ASN A 102 -13.89 8.68 -7.15
CA ASN A 102 -13.81 10.06 -6.68
C ASN A 102 -12.64 10.22 -5.70
N SER A 103 -12.04 11.41 -5.65
CA SER A 103 -10.88 11.69 -4.77
C SER A 103 -11.16 11.41 -3.29
N TRP A 104 -12.44 11.51 -2.87
CA TRP A 104 -12.90 11.17 -1.53
C TRP A 104 -12.80 9.69 -1.19
N ASP A 105 -13.13 8.80 -2.14
CA ASP A 105 -13.05 7.36 -1.94
C ASP A 105 -11.59 6.89 -1.81
N CYS A 106 -10.63 7.65 -2.35
CA CYS A 106 -9.20 7.43 -2.14
C CYS A 106 -8.70 8.04 -0.82
N ALA A 107 -9.31 9.13 -0.34
CA ALA A 107 -8.87 9.80 0.89
C ALA A 107 -9.32 9.08 2.18
N ILE A 108 -10.44 8.35 2.13
CA ILE A 108 -10.97 7.59 3.27
C ILE A 108 -10.22 6.28 3.52
N GLU A 109 -9.30 5.92 2.62
CA GLU A 109 -8.64 4.63 2.65
C GLU A 109 -7.81 4.47 3.94
N PRO A 110 -8.05 3.40 4.73
CA PRO A 110 -7.55 3.31 6.10
C PRO A 110 -6.00 3.29 6.21
N TRP A 111 -5.29 2.92 5.14
CA TRP A 111 -3.82 2.95 5.11
C TRP A 111 -3.21 4.35 5.04
N LEU A 112 -3.94 5.36 4.57
CA LEU A 112 -3.48 6.76 4.59
C LEU A 112 -3.51 7.31 6.02
N TRP A 113 -4.57 7.00 6.75
CA TRP A 113 -4.72 7.36 8.16
C TRP A 113 -3.64 6.71 9.03
N MET A 114 -3.37 5.42 8.83
CA MET A 114 -2.32 4.71 9.56
C MET A 114 -0.90 5.24 9.24
N GLN A 115 -0.63 5.67 8.00
CA GLN A 115 0.63 6.35 7.64
C GLN A 115 0.77 7.76 8.25
N GLY A 116 -0.35 8.44 8.55
CA GLY A 116 -0.31 9.75 9.19
C GLY A 116 0.07 9.69 10.66
N ILE A 117 -0.23 8.59 11.34
CA ILE A 117 0.04 8.40 12.77
C ILE A 117 1.48 7.89 13.01
N GLY A 118 2.04 7.12 12.08
CA GLY A 118 3.37 6.54 12.22
C GLY A 118 4.53 7.39 11.69
N LYS A 119 4.28 8.63 11.23
CA LYS A 119 5.30 9.49 10.60
C LYS A 119 5.94 10.50 11.54
#